data_AF-A0A9D4CZ01-F1
#
_entry.id   AF-A0A9D4CZ01-F1
#
_cell.length_a   1.000
_cell.length_b   1.000
_cell.length_c   1.000
_cell.angle_alpha   90.00
_cell.angle_beta   90.00
_cell.angle_gamma   90.00
#
_symmetry.space_group_name_H-M   'P 1'
#
loop_
_entity.id
_entity.type
_entity.pdbx_description
1 polymer ?
#
loop_
_entity_poly.entity_id
_entity_poly.type
_entity_poly.pdbx_seq_one_letter_code
_entity_poly.pdbx_strand_id
1 'polypeptide(L)' 'MPVCMKEVVKEATKFVSACYGKHDTEEMTITRQTLWAARVGKSGKAMPLLASLPPTTEAFYENVKRAHIQACICKHS' A
#
# COMPACT_ATOMS: atom_id res chain seq x y z
N MET A 1 -12.46 -0.77 -21.61
CA MET A 1 -11.84 -2.09 -21.41
C MET A 1 -11.73 -2.33 -19.91
N PRO A 2 -12.11 -3.51 -19.38
CA PRO A 2 -11.93 -3.80 -17.97
C PRO A 2 -10.43 -3.85 -17.67
N VAL A 3 -9.99 -3.07 -16.68
CA VAL A 3 -8.59 -3.05 -16.27
C VAL A 3 -8.28 -4.37 -15.57
N CYS A 4 -7.23 -5.07 -16.01
CA CYS A 4 -6.82 -6.32 -15.39
C CYS A 4 -6.22 -6.02 -14.00
N MET A 5 -6.78 -6.61 -12.95
CA MET A 5 -6.28 -6.42 -11.57
C MET A 5 -4.78 -6.74 -11.43
N LYS A 6 -4.25 -7.67 -12.22
CA LYS A 6 -2.81 -7.99 -12.23
C LYS A 6 -1.96 -6.82 -12.72
N GLU A 7 -2.45 -6.06 -13.71
CA GLU A 7 -1.75 -4.89 -14.24
C GLU A 7 -1.78 -3.74 -13.24
N VAL A 8 -2.91 -3.53 -12.55
CA VAL A 8 -3.03 -2.55 -11.46
C VAL A 8 -2.03 -2.84 -10.34
N VAL A 9 -1.96 -4.11 -9.90
CA VAL A 9 -1.02 -4.54 -8.87
C VAL A 9 0.42 -4.31 -9.34
N LYS A 10 0.75 -4.65 -10.59
CA LYS A 10 2.10 -4.47 -11.15
C LYS A 10 2.54 -3.00 -11.13
N GLU A 11 1.70 -2.07 -11.60
CA GLU A 11 2.08 -0.65 -11.61
C GLU A 11 2.12 -0.04 -10.21
N ALA A 12 1.23 -0.43 -9.32
CA ALA A 12 1.29 -0.02 -7.92
C ALA A 12 2.58 -0.52 -7.24
N THR A 13 3.03 -1.75 -7.51
CA THR A 13 4.30 -2.29 -7.01
C THR A 13 5.50 -1.49 -7.50
N LYS A 14 5.54 -1.17 -8.80
CA LYS A 14 6.61 -0.34 -9.39
C LYS A 14 6.67 1.04 -8.77
N PHE A 15 5.52 1.70 -8.63
CA PHE A 15 5.43 3.03 -8.03
C PHE A 15 5.99 3.03 -6.60
N VAL A 16 5.51 2.11 -5.75
CA VAL A 16 5.99 1.98 -4.37
C VAL A 16 7.48 1.67 -4.33
N SER A 17 7.97 0.77 -5.18
CA SER A 17 9.40 0.44 -5.25
C SER A 17 10.26 1.68 -5.56
N ALA A 18 9.84 2.48 -6.56
CA ALA A 18 10.52 3.70 -6.97
C ALA A 18 10.55 4.77 -5.86
N CYS A 19 9.45 4.98 -5.12
CA CYS A 19 9.37 5.98 -4.06
C CYS A 19 10.36 5.76 -2.91
N TYR A 20 10.84 4.53 -2.73
CA TYR A 20 11.70 4.16 -1.62
C TYR A 20 13.06 3.61 -2.06
N GLY A 21 13.45 3.84 -3.32
CA GLY A 21 14.76 3.48 -3.84
C GLY A 21 15.05 1.97 -3.89
N LYS A 22 14.00 1.14 -3.90
CA LYS A 22 14.14 -0.31 -4.08
C LYS A 22 13.89 -0.65 -5.54
N HIS A 23 14.82 -1.35 -6.17
CA HIS A 23 14.66 -1.84 -7.53
C HIS A 23 14.37 -3.34 -7.50
N ASP A 24 13.42 -3.77 -8.32
CA ASP A 24 13.13 -5.17 -8.68
C ASP A 24 12.55 -6.09 -7.60
N THR A 25 11.33 -5.79 -7.16
CA THR A 25 10.47 -6.83 -6.57
C THR A 25 9.21 -6.97 -7.41
N GLU A 26 9.02 -8.15 -8.03
CA GLU A 26 7.81 -8.44 -8.83
C GLU A 26 6.57 -8.62 -7.95
N GLU A 27 6.77 -8.91 -6.67
CA GLU A 27 5.71 -9.22 -5.73
C GLU A 27 5.49 -8.09 -4.71
N MET A 28 4.31 -7.47 -4.77
CA MET A 28 3.89 -6.37 -3.89
C MET A 28 4.07 -6.68 -2.40
N THR A 29 3.81 -7.93 -2.01
CA THR A 29 3.93 -8.42 -0.63
C THR A 29 5.36 -8.26 -0.13
N ILE A 30 6.33 -8.70 -0.93
CA ILE A 30 7.76 -8.64 -0.60
C ILE A 30 8.21 -7.18 -0.53
N THR A 31 7.81 -6.36 -1.51
CA THR A 31 8.11 -4.91 -1.50
C THR A 31 7.65 -4.26 -0.20
N ARG A 32 6.38 -4.47 0.18
CA ARG A 32 5.78 -3.88 1.38
C ARG A 32 6.44 -4.37 2.67
N GLN A 33 6.70 -5.68 2.79
CA GLN A 33 7.36 -6.24 3.96
C GLN A 33 8.77 -5.67 4.12
N THR A 34 9.52 -5.57 3.03
CA THR A 34 10.90 -5.06 3.09
C THR A 34 10.93 -3.57 3.42
N LEU A 35 9.97 -2.79 2.92
CA LEU A 35 9.81 -1.38 3.26
C LEU A 35 9.45 -1.18 4.72
N TRP A 36 8.48 -1.94 5.20
CA TRP A 36 8.07 -1.91 6.59
C TRP A 36 9.24 -2.26 7.51
N ALA A 37 9.94 -3.37 7.24
CA ALA A 37 11.09 -3.81 8.02
C ALA A 37 12.21 -2.75 8.06
N ALA A 38 12.50 -2.09 6.92
CA ALA A 38 13.47 -0.99 6.87
C ALA A 38 13.04 0.21 7.73
N ARG A 39 11.74 0.48 7.84
CA ARG A 39 11.21 1.61 8.60
C ARG A 39 11.04 1.34 10.09
N VAL A 40 10.73 0.10 10.49
CA VAL A 40 10.48 -0.24 11.91
C VAL A 40 11.65 -0.95 12.61
N GLY A 41 12.75 -1.20 11.91
CA GLY A 41 13.96 -1.81 12.48
C GLY A 41 13.76 -3.24 12.99
N LYS A 42 12.66 -3.91 12.61
CA LYS A 42 12.34 -5.29 13.01
C LYS A 42 12.38 -6.20 11.78
N SER A 43 13.33 -7.14 11.77
CA SER A 43 13.37 -8.26 10.82
C SER A 43 12.08 -9.09 10.94
N GLY A 44 11.52 -9.55 9.82
CA GLY A 44 10.17 -10.10 9.59
C GLY A 44 9.54 -11.14 10.54
N LYS A 45 10.17 -11.49 11.66
CA LYS A 45 9.64 -12.44 12.67
C LYS A 45 8.60 -11.83 13.65
N ALA A 46 8.43 -10.51 13.66
CA ALA A 46 7.51 -9.82 14.57
C ALA A 46 6.52 -8.90 13.83
N MET A 47 6.19 -9.23 12.57
CA MET A 47 5.02 -8.61 11.95
C MET A 47 3.81 -9.20 12.68
N PRO A 48 2.98 -8.39 13.37
CA PRO A 48 1.69 -8.89 13.85
C PRO A 48 1.03 -9.53 12.64
N LEU A 49 0.47 -10.73 12.77
CA LEU A 49 -0.47 -11.22 11.78
C LEU A 49 -1.44 -10.06 11.58
N LEU A 50 -1.38 -9.43 10.40
CA LEU A 50 -2.40 -8.50 9.97
C LEU A 50 -3.62 -9.40 9.83
N ALA A 51 -4.33 -9.62 10.94
CA ALA A 51 -5.70 -10.05 10.95
C ALA A 51 -6.47 -8.85 10.37
N SER A 52 -6.24 -8.59 9.08
CA SER A 52 -7.09 -7.75 8.28
C SER A 52 -8.34 -8.59 8.06
N LEU A 53 -9.17 -8.66 9.12
CA LEU A 53 -10.59 -8.74 8.89
C LEU A 53 -10.88 -7.66 7.83
N PRO A 54 -11.62 -7.99 6.77
CA PRO A 54 -12.02 -6.98 5.80
C PRO A 54 -12.56 -5.78 6.58
N PRO A 55 -12.18 -4.55 6.19
CA PRO A 55 -12.66 -3.38 6.92
C PRO A 55 -14.18 -3.49 7.03
N THR A 56 -14.73 -3.18 8.20
CA THR A 56 -16.17 -3.07 8.30
C THR A 56 -16.63 -2.04 7.28
N THR A 57 -17.88 -2.17 6.83
CA THR A 57 -18.48 -1.24 5.87
C THR A 57 -18.28 0.22 6.29
N GLU A 58 -18.39 0.50 7.59
CA GLU A 58 -18.18 1.81 8.20
C GLU A 58 -16.72 2.26 8.09
N ALA A 59 -15.77 1.38 8.43
CA ALA A 59 -14.35 1.67 8.34
C ALA A 59 -13.92 1.95 6.88
N PHE A 60 -14.51 1.22 5.92
CA PHE A 60 -14.29 1.48 4.50
C PHE A 60 -14.82 2.87 4.09
N TYR A 61 -16.05 3.23 4.46
CA TYR A 61 -16.63 4.53 4.13
C TYR A 61 -15.83 5.71 4.70
N GLU A 62 -15.40 5.62 5.96
CA GLU A 62 -14.58 6.65 6.59
C GLU A 62 -13.22 6.80 5.89
N ASN A 63 -12.62 5.69 5.45
CA ASN A 63 -11.37 5.74 4.70
C ASN A 63 -11.56 6.40 3.32
N VAL A 64 -12.67 6.12 2.61
CA VAL A 64 -12.99 6.76 1.33
C VAL A 64 -13.18 8.27 1.48
N LYS A 65 -13.87 8.72 2.54
CA LYS A 65 -14.02 10.16 2.85
C LYS A 65 -12.67 10.82 3.12
N ARG A 66 -11.83 10.19 3.94
CA ARG A 66 -10.48 10.68 4.25
C ARG A 66 -9.63 10.81 2.98
N ALA A 67 -9.65 9.79 2.12
CA ALA A 67 -8.91 9.80 0.86
C ALA A 67 -9.38 10.92 -0.08
N HIS A 68 -10.69 11.18 -0.15
CA HIS A 68 -11.23 12.32 -0.92
C HIS A 68 -10.73 13.66 -0.39
N ILE A 69 -10.78 13.86 0.93
CA ILE A 69 -10.29 15.11 1.56
C ILE A 69 -8.80 15.30 1.27
N GLN A 70 -7.99 14.25 1.45
CA GLN A 70 -6.55 14.31 1.17
C GLN A 70 -6.26 14.60 -0.30
N ALA A 71 -6.99 13.99 -1.24
CA ALA A 71 -6.84 14.27 -2.66
C ALA A 71 -7.22 15.72 -3.02
N CYS A 72 -8.22 16.31 -2.35
CA CYS A 72 -8.58 17.71 -2.52
C CYS A 72 -7.52 18.66 -1.93
N ILE A 73 -6.98 18.35 -0.75
CA ILE A 73 -5.95 19.18 -0.10
C ILE A 73 -4.62 19.12 -0.87
N CYS A 74 -4.21 17.94 -1.34
CA CYS A 74 -2.96 17.76 -2.09
C CYS A 74 -2.97 18.42 -3.49
N LYS A 75 -4.12 18.90 -3.99
CA LYS A 75 -4.18 19.73 -5.21
C LYS A 75 -3.83 21.21 -4.96
N HIS A 76 -3.63 21.61 -3.71
CA HIS A 76 -3.34 22.98 -3.31
C HIS A 76 -1.96 23.15 -2.65
N SER A 77 -1.08 22.14 -2.76
CA SER A 77 0.34 22.19 -2.35
C SER A 77 1.22 22.06 -3.59
#